data_AF-A0A168H011-F1
#
_entry.id   AF-A0A168H011-F1
#
_cell.length_a   1.000
_cell.length_b   1.000
_cell.length_c   1.000
_cell.angle_alpha   90.00
_cell.angle_beta   90.00
_cell.angle_gamma   90.00
#
_symmetry.space_group_name_H-M   'P 1'
#
loop_
_entity.id
_entity.type
_entity.pdbx_description
1 polymer ?
#
loop_
_entity_poly.entity_id
_entity_poly.type
_entity_poly.pdbx_seq_one_letter_code
_entity_poly.pdbx_strand_id
1 'polypeptide(L)'
;MRSKLADAYYIRFTHQAGFEVSSTTRYTGTMEACILATRDWTAGEIVQYCSGAIVDLTKEDDAKLKSEGRDFSVMVSTRKKCTCLFLGPARFMNHDCDANCEFMTPQNSTISFKVQRDIRRGEEMTVYYGDHYFGSDNCECRCLSCER
;
A
#
# COMPACT_ATOMS: atom_id res chain seq x y z
N MET A 1 -0.49 -25.97 22.37
CA MET A 1 -0.23 -25.87 20.92
C MET A 1 -0.85 -24.55 20.45
N ARG A 2 -0.07 -23.51 20.16
CA ARG A 2 -0.64 -22.25 19.63
C ARG A 2 -1.23 -22.51 18.25
N SER A 3 -2.38 -21.92 17.95
CA SER A 3 -3.02 -22.10 16.65
C SER A 3 -2.24 -21.35 15.58
N LYS A 4 -2.17 -21.88 14.35
CA LYS A 4 -1.56 -21.19 13.20
C LYS A 4 -2.14 -19.79 12.96
N LEU A 5 -3.40 -19.58 13.37
CA LEU A 5 -4.09 -18.28 13.32
C LEU A 5 -3.53 -17.29 14.36
N ALA A 6 -3.22 -17.76 15.57
CA ALA A 6 -2.64 -16.93 16.62
C ALA A 6 -1.20 -16.51 16.28
N ASP A 7 -0.42 -17.41 15.66
CA ASP A 7 0.96 -17.10 15.24
C ASP A 7 0.97 -16.11 14.05
N ALA A 8 0.08 -16.29 13.06
CA ALA A 8 -0.06 -15.33 11.96
C ALA A 8 -0.54 -13.95 12.43
N TYR A 9 -1.42 -13.90 13.44
CA TYR A 9 -1.83 -12.66 14.07
C TYR A 9 -0.66 -12.01 14.83
N TYR A 10 0.09 -12.78 15.63
CA TYR A 10 1.24 -12.29 16.38
C TYR A 10 2.37 -11.76 15.47
N ILE A 11 2.67 -12.46 14.36
CA ILE A 11 3.69 -12.02 13.39
C ILE A 11 3.29 -10.71 12.72
N ARG A 12 2.00 -10.54 12.37
CA ARG A 12 1.48 -9.30 11.77
C ARG A 12 1.63 -8.08 12.68
N PHE A 13 1.75 -8.27 14.00
CA PHE A 13 1.91 -7.20 15.00
C PHE A 13 3.28 -7.24 15.70
N THR A 14 4.27 -7.95 15.15
CA THR A 14 5.64 -7.96 15.68
C THR A 14 6.64 -7.61 14.58
N HIS A 15 7.86 -7.23 14.97
CA HIS A 15 8.98 -6.92 14.06
C HIS A 15 9.35 -8.06 13.09
N GLN A 16 8.76 -9.25 13.24
CA GLN A 16 9.00 -10.40 12.37
C GLN A 16 8.37 -10.25 10.98
N ALA A 17 7.42 -9.32 10.79
CA ALA A 17 6.84 -9.07 9.47
C ALA A 17 7.82 -8.41 8.47
N GLY A 18 8.93 -7.85 8.96
CA GLY A 18 9.92 -7.15 8.13
C GLY A 18 9.51 -5.74 7.69
N PHE A 19 8.35 -5.27 8.16
CA PHE A 19 7.87 -3.90 7.99
C PHE A 19 7.14 -3.43 9.26
N GLU A 20 6.91 -2.12 9.37
CA GLU A 20 6.05 -1.51 10.39
C GLU A 20 5.21 -0.37 9.80
N VAL A 21 4.05 -0.09 10.40
CA VAL A 21 3.28 1.12 10.12
C VAL A 21 3.90 2.25 10.92
N SER A 22 4.36 3.29 10.25
CA SER A 22 4.97 4.48 10.84
C SER A 22 4.22 5.73 10.36
N SER A 23 4.79 6.91 10.64
CA SER A 23 4.28 8.18 10.17
C SER A 23 5.25 8.90 9.24
N THR A 24 4.69 9.72 8.35
CA THR A 24 5.39 10.62 7.44
C THR A 24 4.63 11.93 7.34
N THR A 25 5.31 13.01 6.94
CA THR A 25 4.68 14.31 6.66
C THR A 25 4.84 14.75 5.21
N ARG A 26 5.32 13.84 4.33
CA ARG A 26 5.74 14.18 2.97
C ARG A 26 4.62 14.73 2.09
N TYR A 27 3.48 14.06 2.04
CA TYR A 27 2.51 14.29 0.97
C TYR A 27 1.64 15.52 1.24
N THR A 28 1.22 15.72 2.48
CA THR A 28 0.32 16.82 2.87
C THR A 28 0.97 17.88 3.75
N GLY A 29 2.18 17.64 4.26
CA GLY A 29 2.78 18.45 5.34
C GLY A 29 2.17 18.17 6.72
N THR A 30 1.15 17.30 6.80
CA THR A 30 0.54 16.83 8.05
C THR A 30 0.90 15.37 8.29
N MET A 31 0.67 14.87 9.51
CA MET A 31 1.03 13.50 9.86
C MET A 31 0.12 12.48 9.15
N GLU A 32 0.73 11.66 8.30
CA GLU A 32 0.13 10.58 7.53
C GLU A 32 0.80 9.25 7.87
N ALA A 33 0.16 8.12 7.56
CA ALA A 33 0.74 6.81 7.78
C ALA A 33 1.62 6.38 6.58
N CYS A 34 2.65 5.59 6.86
CA CYS A 34 3.46 4.94 5.83
C CYS A 34 3.89 3.54 6.28
N ILE A 35 4.45 2.76 5.35
CA ILE A 35 5.10 1.49 5.64
C ILE A 35 6.62 1.66 5.56
N LEU A 36 7.32 1.34 6.64
CA LEU A 36 8.79 1.35 6.67
C LEU A 36 9.32 -0.09 6.76
N ALA A 37 10.40 -0.36 6.04
CA ALA A 37 11.13 -1.62 6.14
C ALA A 37 11.86 -1.71 7.49
N THR A 38 11.66 -2.80 8.24
CA THR A 38 12.35 -3.02 9.54
C THR A 38 13.58 -3.92 9.40
N ARG A 39 13.84 -4.40 8.19
CA ARG A 39 15.01 -5.18 7.76
C ARG A 39 15.36 -4.83 6.31
N ASP A 40 16.50 -5.32 5.84
CA ASP A 40 16.81 -5.31 4.41
C ASP A 40 15.95 -6.35 3.68
N TRP A 41 15.49 -5.98 2.49
CA TRP A 41 14.74 -6.83 1.55
C TRP A 41 15.51 -6.97 0.24
N THR A 42 15.41 -8.15 -0.35
CA THR A 42 15.98 -8.48 -1.66
C THR A 42 14.91 -8.43 -2.74
N ALA A 43 15.29 -7.99 -3.94
CA ALA A 43 14.43 -8.08 -5.12
C ALA A 43 13.81 -9.48 -5.30
N GLY A 44 12.50 -9.52 -5.55
CA GLY A 44 11.72 -10.75 -5.72
C GLY A 44 11.12 -11.32 -4.44
N GLU A 45 11.50 -10.84 -3.26
CA GLU A 45 10.85 -11.25 -2.00
C GLU A 45 9.37 -10.87 -1.97
N ILE A 46 8.55 -11.70 -1.33
CA ILE A 46 7.14 -11.40 -1.09
C ILE A 46 7.04 -10.71 0.28
N VAL A 47 6.40 -9.55 0.32
CA VAL A 47 6.12 -8.83 1.57
C VAL A 47 4.99 -9.53 2.31
N GLN A 48 5.34 -10.61 3.00
CA GLN A 48 4.38 -11.40 3.75
C GLN A 48 3.69 -10.54 4.82
N TYR A 49 2.42 -10.83 5.07
CA TYR A 49 1.58 -10.17 6.09
C TYR A 49 1.20 -8.70 5.85
N CYS A 50 1.89 -7.97 4.96
CA CYS A 50 1.43 -6.68 4.42
C CYS A 50 0.37 -6.95 3.35
N SER A 51 -0.79 -7.40 3.79
CA SER A 51 -1.90 -7.75 2.91
C SER A 51 -3.17 -7.01 3.28
N GLY A 52 -4.10 -6.97 2.33
CA GLY A 52 -5.34 -6.26 2.49
C GLY A 52 -6.49 -6.90 1.75
N ALA A 53 -7.70 -6.81 2.31
CA ALA A 53 -8.88 -7.16 1.55
C ALA A 53 -9.14 -6.04 0.52
N ILE A 54 -9.52 -6.46 -0.68
CA ILE A 54 -10.01 -5.60 -1.75
C ILE A 54 -11.53 -5.74 -1.77
N VAL A 55 -12.24 -4.63 -1.56
CA VAL A 55 -13.68 -4.57 -1.67
C VAL A 55 -14.05 -3.70 -2.86
N ASP A 56 -14.86 -4.21 -3.77
CA ASP A 56 -15.39 -3.42 -4.88
C ASP A 56 -16.42 -2.41 -4.32
N LEU A 57 -16.21 -1.13 -4.58
CA LEU A 57 -17.08 -0.05 -4.13
C LEU A 57 -18.19 0.20 -5.16
N THR A 58 -19.39 0.44 -4.67
CA THR A 58 -20.46 0.99 -5.49
C THR A 58 -20.16 2.46 -5.84
N LYS A 59 -20.79 3.01 -6.88
CA LYS A 59 -20.64 4.44 -7.24
C LYS A 59 -21.09 5.36 -6.11
N GLU A 60 -22.11 4.95 -5.36
CA GLU A 60 -22.65 5.70 -4.24
C GLU A 60 -21.67 5.72 -3.06
N ASP A 61 -21.07 4.58 -2.72
CA ASP A 61 -20.05 4.50 -1.67
C ASP A 61 -18.78 5.28 -2.04
N ASP A 62 -18.32 5.18 -3.29
CA ASP A 62 -17.18 5.96 -3.80
C ASP A 62 -17.45 7.48 -3.72
N ALA A 63 -18.62 7.93 -4.19
CA ALA A 63 -19.02 9.33 -4.11
C ALA A 63 -19.12 9.83 -2.66
N LYS A 64 -19.66 9.00 -1.76
CA LYS A 64 -19.76 9.31 -0.34
C LYS A 64 -18.39 9.46 0.30
N LEU A 65 -17.49 8.50 0.10
CA LEU A 65 -16.13 8.56 0.64
C LEU A 65 -15.37 9.80 0.17
N LYS A 66 -15.50 10.15 -1.12
CA LYS A 66 -14.93 11.38 -1.69
C LYS A 66 -15.51 12.64 -1.04
N SER A 67 -16.83 12.72 -0.89
CA SER A 67 -17.49 13.89 -0.28
C SER A 67 -17.08 14.13 1.18
N GLU A 68 -16.65 13.07 1.86
CA GLU A 68 -16.22 13.10 3.26
C GLU A 68 -14.70 13.19 3.42
N GLY A 69 -13.93 13.20 2.32
CA GLY A 69 -12.46 13.20 2.34
C GLY A 69 -11.85 11.93 2.93
N ARG A 70 -12.51 10.77 2.76
CA ARG A 70 -12.12 9.47 3.35
C ARG A 70 -11.72 8.43 2.30
N ASP A 71 -11.35 8.86 1.11
CA ASP A 71 -11.03 8.03 -0.04
C ASP A 71 -9.53 7.70 -0.17
N PHE A 72 -8.71 7.99 0.84
CA PHE A 72 -7.24 7.76 0.82
C PHE A 72 -6.80 6.31 0.58
N SER A 73 -7.67 5.32 0.78
CA SER A 73 -7.39 3.90 0.49
C SER A 73 -8.24 3.36 -0.66
N VAL A 74 -8.74 4.25 -1.51
CA VAL A 74 -9.54 3.94 -2.69
C VAL A 74 -8.63 3.92 -3.91
N MET A 75 -8.68 2.83 -4.66
CA MET A 75 -7.85 2.56 -5.83
C MET A 75 -8.71 2.17 -7.02
N VAL A 76 -8.40 2.71 -8.19
CA VAL A 76 -9.10 2.33 -9.42
C VAL A 76 -8.42 1.12 -10.04
N SER A 77 -9.13 0.00 -10.12
CA SER A 77 -8.66 -1.17 -10.86
C SER A 77 -8.99 -1.01 -12.35
N THR A 78 -7.98 -0.71 -13.17
CA THR A 78 -8.13 -0.67 -14.64
C THR A 78 -8.53 -2.03 -15.22
N ARG A 79 -8.00 -3.12 -14.66
CA ARG A 79 -8.30 -4.50 -15.07
C ARG A 79 -9.77 -4.88 -14.84
N LYS A 80 -10.31 -4.56 -13.65
CA LYS A 80 -11.71 -4.88 -13.31
C LYS A 80 -12.69 -3.77 -13.72
N LYS A 81 -12.18 -2.59 -14.11
CA LYS A 81 -12.97 -1.38 -14.33
C LYS A 81 -13.87 -1.03 -13.13
N CYS A 82 -13.36 -1.24 -11.92
CA CYS A 82 -14.06 -0.93 -10.67
C CYS A 82 -13.17 -0.16 -9.72
N THR A 83 -13.81 0.58 -8.81
CA THR A 83 -13.16 1.22 -7.69
C THR A 83 -13.06 0.22 -6.55
N CYS A 84 -11.89 0.13 -5.92
CA CYS A 84 -11.57 -0.85 -4.91
C CYS A 84 -11.14 -0.15 -3.62
N LEU A 85 -11.68 -0.56 -2.48
CA LEU A 85 -11.21 -0.15 -1.15
C LEU A 85 -10.18 -1.15 -0.64
N PHE A 86 -9.02 -0.67 -0.21
CA PHE A 86 -8.00 -1.49 0.45
C PHE A 86 -8.16 -1.44 1.97
N LEU A 87 -8.14 -2.61 2.59
CA LEU A 87 -8.18 -2.78 4.05
C LEU A 87 -6.86 -3.36 4.57
N GLY A 88 -6.65 -3.35 5.89
CA GLY A 88 -5.43 -3.90 6.50
C GLY A 88 -4.17 -3.06 6.25
N PRO A 89 -2.96 -3.56 6.60
CA PRO A 89 -1.72 -2.81 6.50
C PRO A 89 -1.39 -2.31 5.08
N ALA A 90 -1.85 -3.04 4.04
CA ALA A 90 -1.65 -2.69 2.64
C ALA A 90 -2.17 -1.28 2.28
N ARG A 91 -3.16 -0.75 3.02
CA ARG A 91 -3.72 0.59 2.78
C ARG A 91 -2.76 1.74 3.07
N PHE A 92 -1.64 1.46 3.76
CA PHE A 92 -0.65 2.46 4.15
C PHE A 92 0.61 2.43 3.25
N MET A 93 0.63 1.56 2.23
CA MET A 93 1.67 1.58 1.19
C MET A 93 1.44 2.81 0.32
N ASN A 94 2.32 3.81 0.40
CA ASN A 94 2.19 5.05 -0.34
C ASN A 94 2.63 4.89 -1.81
N HIS A 95 2.27 5.88 -2.63
CA HIS A 95 2.65 5.92 -4.03
C HIS A 95 4.10 6.39 -4.22
N ASP A 96 4.82 5.75 -5.14
CA ASP A 96 5.98 6.34 -5.80
C ASP A 96 6.00 5.97 -7.29
N CYS A 97 6.39 6.92 -8.15
CA CYS A 97 6.50 6.69 -9.60
C CYS A 97 7.64 5.72 -9.96
N ASP A 98 8.67 5.61 -9.12
CA ASP A 98 9.72 4.57 -9.15
C ASP A 98 9.65 3.71 -7.88
N ALA A 99 8.48 3.08 -7.71
CA ALA A 99 8.15 2.25 -6.57
C ALA A 99 9.12 1.08 -6.38
N ASN A 100 9.39 0.72 -5.12
CA ASN A 100 10.23 -0.43 -4.78
C ASN A 100 9.45 -1.73 -4.56
N CYS A 101 8.12 -1.67 -4.54
CA CYS A 101 7.22 -2.82 -4.48
C CYS A 101 6.18 -2.78 -5.60
N GLU A 102 5.67 -3.95 -5.99
CA GLU A 102 4.56 -4.09 -6.94
C GLU A 102 3.41 -4.89 -6.36
N PHE A 103 2.20 -4.60 -6.86
CA PHE A 103 1.02 -5.41 -6.58
C PHE A 103 1.18 -6.80 -7.20
N MET A 104 1.06 -7.82 -6.37
CA MET A 104 0.86 -9.18 -6.86
C MET A 104 -0.57 -9.35 -7.37
N THR A 105 -0.78 -10.26 -8.31
CA THR A 105 -2.13 -10.61 -8.76
C THR A 105 -2.96 -11.07 -7.55
N PRO A 106 -4.10 -10.41 -7.26
CA PRO A 106 -4.89 -10.76 -6.09
C PRO A 106 -5.38 -12.21 -6.14
N GLN A 107 -5.26 -12.91 -5.03
CA GLN A 107 -5.87 -14.23 -4.82
C GLN A 107 -7.00 -14.07 -3.79
N ASN A 108 -8.20 -14.55 -4.11
CA ASN A 108 -9.38 -14.46 -3.23
C ASN A 108 -9.61 -13.04 -2.67
N SER A 109 -9.55 -12.02 -3.54
CA SER A 109 -9.71 -10.60 -3.17
C SER A 109 -8.74 -10.10 -2.09
N THR A 110 -7.57 -10.74 -1.95
CA THR A 110 -6.50 -10.28 -1.07
C THR A 110 -5.37 -9.71 -1.90
N ILE A 111 -4.94 -8.49 -1.57
CA ILE A 111 -3.77 -7.85 -2.13
C ILE A 111 -2.52 -8.22 -1.33
N SER A 112 -1.42 -8.40 -2.05
CA SER A 112 -0.08 -8.67 -1.50
C SER A 112 0.95 -7.99 -2.40
N PHE A 113 2.18 -7.87 -1.91
CA PHE A 113 3.25 -7.15 -2.62
C PHE A 113 4.48 -8.01 -2.85
N LYS A 114 5.16 -7.75 -3.96
CA LYS A 114 6.49 -8.29 -4.25
C LYS A 114 7.48 -7.14 -4.33
N VAL A 115 8.65 -7.32 -3.76
CA VAL A 115 9.76 -6.37 -3.81
C VAL A 115 10.33 -6.36 -5.23
N GLN A 116 10.43 -5.19 -5.86
CA GLN A 116 10.96 -5.02 -7.23
C GLN A 116 12.47 -4.79 -7.27
N ARG A 117 13.01 -4.14 -6.23
CA ARG A 117 14.44 -3.86 -6.06
C ARG A 117 14.81 -3.93 -4.59
N ASP A 118 16.08 -4.12 -4.26
CA ASP A 118 16.53 -4.19 -2.87
C ASP A 118 16.07 -2.93 -2.08
N ILE A 119 15.60 -3.16 -0.84
CA ILE A 119 15.10 -2.12 0.06
C ILE A 119 15.89 -2.22 1.36
N ARG A 120 16.52 -1.14 1.79
CA ARG A 120 17.25 -1.15 3.07
C ARG A 120 16.31 -0.92 4.24
N ARG A 121 16.71 -1.42 5.41
CA ARG A 121 16.05 -1.08 6.67
C ARG A 121 15.92 0.44 6.82
N GLY A 122 14.71 0.89 7.16
CA GLY A 122 14.35 2.30 7.33
C GLY A 122 13.84 2.98 6.05
N GLU A 123 13.97 2.35 4.89
CA GLU A 123 13.36 2.87 3.65
C GLU A 123 11.84 2.68 3.67
N GLU A 124 11.13 3.64 3.08
CA GLU A 124 9.69 3.56 2.86
C GLU A 124 9.40 2.54 1.75
N MET A 125 8.47 1.63 2.01
CA MET A 125 7.98 0.69 1.01
C MET A 125 6.83 1.35 0.25
N THR A 126 6.96 1.45 -1.07
CA THR A 126 6.04 2.18 -1.93
C THR A 126 5.58 1.32 -3.11
N VAL A 127 4.42 1.66 -3.68
CA VAL A 127 3.83 0.94 -4.82
C VAL A 127 3.33 1.91 -5.87
N TYR A 128 3.32 1.51 -7.13
CA TYR A 128 2.78 2.33 -8.19
C TYR A 128 1.25 2.22 -8.26
N TYR A 129 0.55 3.34 -8.02
CA TYR A 129 -0.92 3.35 -8.00
C TYR A 129 -1.56 3.33 -9.40
N GLY A 130 -0.86 3.85 -10.41
CA GLY A 130 -1.37 4.02 -11.78
C GLY A 130 -1.02 5.38 -12.37
N ASP A 131 -1.20 5.53 -13.68
CA ASP A 131 -0.71 6.68 -14.47
C ASP A 131 -1.40 8.01 -14.20
N HIS A 132 -2.62 7.97 -13.66
CA HIS A 132 -3.45 9.16 -13.49
C HIS A 132 -4.10 9.24 -12.11
N TYR A 133 -3.43 8.72 -11.09
CA TYR A 133 -3.96 8.74 -9.73
C TYR A 133 -3.94 10.18 -9.17
N PHE A 134 -2.83 10.90 -9.38
CA PHE A 134 -2.65 12.28 -8.95
C PHE A 134 -2.77 13.25 -10.14
N GLY A 135 -3.97 13.34 -10.72
CA GLY A 135 -4.21 14.14 -11.92
C GLY A 135 -3.71 13.46 -13.21
N SER A 136 -3.82 14.15 -14.34
CA SER A 136 -3.36 13.63 -15.64
C SER A 136 -1.85 13.41 -15.62
N ASP A 137 -1.40 12.24 -16.08
CA ASP A 137 0.01 11.82 -16.05
C ASP A 137 0.70 12.01 -14.69
N ASN A 138 -0.04 11.85 -13.58
CA ASN A 138 0.43 12.07 -12.21
C ASN A 138 1.06 13.46 -11.98
N CYS A 139 0.58 14.50 -12.69
CA CYS A 139 1.13 15.85 -12.61
C CYS A 139 1.05 16.51 -11.23
N GLU A 140 0.20 16.01 -10.32
CA GLU A 140 0.07 16.48 -8.95
C GLU A 140 0.77 15.56 -7.93
N CYS A 141 1.53 14.56 -8.41
CA CYS A 141 2.21 13.60 -7.55
C CYS A 141 3.34 14.24 -6.75
N ARG A 142 3.43 13.86 -5.47
CA ARG A 142 4.40 14.38 -4.49
C ARG A 142 5.32 13.28 -3.96
N CYS A 143 5.54 12.24 -4.77
CA CYS A 143 6.46 11.17 -4.40
C CYS A 143 7.91 11.61 -4.56
N LEU A 144 8.84 10.89 -3.90
CA LEU A 144 10.25 11.26 -3.90
C LEU A 144 10.85 11.23 -5.31
N SER A 145 10.38 10.33 -6.17
CA SER A 145 10.90 10.21 -7.54
C SER A 145 10.50 11.35 -8.46
N CYS A 146 9.36 12.01 -8.21
CA CYS A 146 8.94 13.20 -8.96
C CYS A 146 9.67 14.48 -8.50
N GLU A 147 10.22 14.50 -7.29
CA GLU A 147 10.98 15.65 -6.77
C GLU A 147 12.44 15.71 -7.29
N ARG A 148 12.93 14.64 -7.90
CA ARG A 148 14.32 14.48 -8.35
C ARG A 148 14.60 15.03 -9.74
#